data_AF-A0A0V0HWP3-F1
#
_entry.id   AF-A0A0V0HWP3-F1
#
_cell.length_a   1.000
_cell.length_b   1.000
_cell.length_c   1.000
_cell.angle_alpha   90.00
_cell.angle_beta   90.00
_cell.angle_gamma   90.00
#
_symmetry.space_group_name_H-M   'P 1'
#
loop_
_entity.id
_entity.type
_entity.pdbx_description
1 polymer ?
#
loop_
_entity_poly.entity_id
_entity_poly.type
_entity_poly.pdbx_seq_one_letter_code
_entity_poly.pdbx_strand_id
1 'polypeptide(L)'
;MFLFALLVKATKGGAYNPLTILSGAISGDLTNFIFTVAARIPAQVFGSITGVRFIIAAFPNIGRGPVLSIDIHRGALTEGCLTFAIVSISLGLSRRSRASTFMKTWISSLSKLTLHILGSDLTGGCMNPASVMGWAYARGDHITKEHIHVYWLAPIQATLLAVWTFNLLVSPSKDEEAKKREKKSE
;
A
#
# COMPACT_ATOMS: atom_id res chain seq x y z
N MET A 1 13.12 3.90 0.09
CA MET A 1 12.05 4.18 -0.90
C MET A 1 12.47 5.12 -2.03
N PHE A 2 13.68 5.72 -2.01
CA PHE A 2 14.12 6.69 -3.04
C PHE A 2 14.19 6.10 -4.46
N LEU A 3 14.71 4.89 -4.63
CA LEU A 3 14.71 4.20 -5.93
C LEU A 3 13.28 4.03 -6.47
N PHE A 4 12.36 3.57 -5.63
CA PHE A 4 10.95 3.44 -6.03
C PHE A 4 10.31 4.78 -6.34
N ALA A 5 10.62 5.85 -5.61
CA ALA A 5 10.14 7.20 -5.92
C ALA A 5 10.65 7.67 -7.30
N LEU A 6 11.91 7.38 -7.63
CA LEU A 6 12.49 7.65 -8.95
C LEU A 6 11.76 6.85 -10.04
N LEU A 7 11.55 5.55 -9.83
CA LEU A 7 10.86 4.67 -10.77
C LEU A 7 9.41 5.08 -11.00
N VAL A 8 8.67 5.42 -9.94
CA VAL A 8 7.30 5.96 -10.03
C VAL A 8 7.29 7.22 -10.91
N LYS A 9 8.24 8.13 -10.71
CA LYS A 9 8.35 9.35 -11.53
C LYS A 9 8.68 9.03 -13.00
N ALA A 10 9.65 8.15 -13.24
CA ALA A 10 10.08 7.76 -14.58
C ALA A 10 8.99 7.04 -15.37
N THR A 11 8.19 6.21 -14.69
CA THR A 11 7.10 5.43 -15.29
C THR A 11 5.74 6.15 -15.26
N LYS A 12 5.72 7.43 -14.87
CA LYS A 12 4.49 8.24 -14.74
C LYS A 12 3.42 7.62 -13.84
N GLY A 13 3.84 6.95 -12.76
CA GLY A 13 2.94 6.40 -11.75
C GLY A 13 3.11 4.92 -11.45
N GLY A 14 4.15 4.23 -11.92
CA GLY A 14 4.39 2.82 -11.62
C GLY A 14 4.64 2.56 -10.13
N ALA A 15 3.56 2.29 -9.39
CA ALA A 15 3.58 2.01 -7.96
C ALA A 15 3.85 0.53 -7.67
N TYR A 16 4.30 0.24 -6.45
CA TYR A 16 4.73 -1.09 -6.00
C TYR A 16 3.91 -1.61 -4.79
N ASN A 17 2.85 -0.90 -4.41
CA ASN A 17 1.97 -1.27 -3.31
C ASN A 17 0.51 -0.99 -3.72
N PRO A 18 -0.39 -2.00 -3.66
CA PRO A 18 -1.79 -1.81 -3.99
C PRO A 18 -2.45 -0.69 -3.19
N LEU A 19 -2.07 -0.53 -1.93
CA LEU A 19 -2.68 0.45 -1.02
C LEU A 19 -2.42 1.90 -1.45
N THR A 20 -1.28 2.18 -2.10
CA THR A 20 -0.93 3.55 -2.51
C THR A 20 -1.71 4.02 -3.73
N ILE A 21 -2.19 3.08 -4.56
CA ILE A 21 -3.01 3.39 -5.73
C ILE A 21 -4.50 3.26 -5.45
N LEU A 22 -4.88 2.46 -4.45
CA LEU A 22 -6.27 2.21 -4.11
C LEU A 22 -6.98 3.47 -3.61
N SER A 23 -6.33 4.27 -2.77
CA SER A 23 -6.89 5.54 -2.28
C SER A 23 -7.31 6.50 -3.40
N GLY A 24 -6.43 6.70 -4.39
CA GLY A 24 -6.72 7.55 -5.55
C GLY A 24 -7.78 6.95 -6.47
N ALA A 25 -7.79 5.63 -6.62
CA ALA A 25 -8.79 4.91 -7.41
C ALA A 25 -10.20 5.01 -6.81
N ILE A 26 -10.34 4.87 -5.49
CA ILE A 26 -11.64 4.97 -4.80
C ILE A 26 -12.20 6.40 -4.89
N SER A 27 -11.34 7.41 -4.86
CA SER A 27 -11.74 8.82 -4.93
C SER A 27 -11.93 9.32 -6.37
N GLY A 28 -11.58 8.50 -7.37
CA GLY A 28 -11.57 8.83 -8.79
C GLY A 28 -12.84 8.40 -9.54
N ASP A 29 -12.76 8.36 -10.87
CA ASP A 29 -13.81 7.86 -11.75
C ASP A 29 -13.74 6.34 -11.94
N LEU A 30 -14.85 5.75 -12.38
CA LEU A 30 -15.01 4.30 -12.52
C LEU A 30 -13.96 3.67 -13.45
N THR A 31 -13.59 4.34 -14.55
CA THR A 31 -12.58 3.84 -15.49
C THR A 31 -11.22 3.71 -14.81
N ASN A 32 -10.79 4.75 -14.08
CA ASN A 32 -9.56 4.70 -13.30
C ASN A 32 -9.60 3.67 -12.18
N PHE A 33 -10.76 3.49 -11.54
CA PHE A 33 -10.96 2.45 -10.53
C PHE A 33 -10.78 1.05 -11.13
N ILE A 34 -11.50 0.73 -12.21
CA ILE A 34 -11.42 -0.56 -12.89
C ILE A 34 -9.99 -0.79 -13.40
N PHE A 35 -9.36 0.18 -14.05
CA PHE A 35 -7.97 0.04 -14.50
C PHE A 35 -7.00 -0.25 -13.35
N THR A 36 -7.21 0.38 -12.20
CA THR A 36 -6.38 0.15 -11.01
C THR A 36 -6.55 -1.26 -10.47
N VAL A 37 -7.79 -1.71 -10.28
CA VAL A 37 -8.10 -3.02 -9.69
C VAL A 37 -7.81 -4.16 -10.66
N ALA A 38 -8.11 -4.00 -11.95
CA ALA A 38 -8.02 -5.05 -12.95
C ALA A 38 -6.66 -5.14 -13.65
N ALA A 39 -5.88 -4.05 -13.72
CA ALA A 39 -4.58 -4.06 -14.40
C ALA A 39 -3.43 -3.75 -13.43
N ARG A 40 -3.49 -2.65 -12.68
CA ARG A 40 -2.34 -2.19 -11.89
C ARG A 40 -2.03 -3.08 -10.70
N ILE A 41 -3.05 -3.49 -9.93
CA ILE A 41 -2.86 -4.40 -8.80
C ILE A 41 -2.36 -5.78 -9.26
N PRO A 42 -2.97 -6.43 -10.28
CA PRO A 42 -2.45 -7.69 -10.80
C PRO A 42 -1.01 -7.58 -11.33
N ALA A 43 -0.66 -6.50 -12.04
CA ALA A 43 0.71 -6.28 -12.50
C ALA A 43 1.70 -6.16 -11.33
N GLN A 44 1.33 -5.50 -10.23
CA GLN A 44 2.16 -5.43 -9.02
C GLN A 44 2.34 -6.79 -8.36
N VAL A 45 1.26 -7.59 -8.27
CA VAL A 45 1.31 -8.95 -7.72
C VAL A 45 2.23 -9.83 -8.58
N PHE A 46 2.05 -9.82 -9.91
CA PHE A 46 2.88 -10.59 -10.83
C PHE A 46 4.36 -10.20 -10.76
N GLY A 47 4.63 -8.89 -10.71
CA GLY A 47 5.98 -8.36 -10.50
C GLY A 47 6.58 -8.83 -9.18
N SER A 48 5.79 -8.84 -8.10
CA SER A 48 6.25 -9.32 -6.79
C SER A 48 6.53 -10.82 -6.78
N ILE A 49 5.67 -11.65 -7.37
CA ILE A 49 5.87 -13.10 -7.49
C ILE A 49 7.16 -13.37 -8.27
N THR A 50 7.32 -12.71 -9.42
CA THR A 50 8.51 -12.84 -10.27
C THR A 50 9.77 -12.42 -9.51
N GLY A 51 9.74 -11.28 -8.82
CA GLY A 51 10.85 -10.78 -8.01
C GLY A 51 11.26 -11.75 -6.90
N VAL A 52 10.30 -12.28 -6.14
CA VAL A 52 10.57 -13.26 -5.08
C VAL A 52 11.17 -14.54 -5.65
N ARG A 53 10.68 -15.04 -6.79
CA ARG A 53 11.27 -16.20 -7.47
C ARG A 53 12.73 -15.99 -7.83
N PHE A 54 13.09 -14.80 -8.36
CA PHE A 54 14.48 -14.47 -8.64
C PHE A 54 15.33 -14.38 -7.37
N ILE A 55 14.80 -13.80 -6.29
CA ILE A 55 15.51 -13.72 -5.00
C ILE A 55 15.82 -15.12 -4.46
N ILE A 56 14.85 -16.03 -4.45
CA ILE A 56 15.04 -17.41 -3.98
C ILE A 56 16.01 -18.17 -4.88
N ALA A 57 15.93 -17.97 -6.20
CA ALA A 57 16.86 -18.59 -7.15
C ALA A 57 18.30 -18.10 -6.94
N ALA A 58 18.50 -16.81 -6.67
CA ALA A 58 19.82 -16.23 -6.40
C ALA A 58 20.34 -16.58 -4.99
N PHE A 59 19.44 -16.69 -4.01
CA PHE A 59 19.76 -16.92 -2.60
C PHE A 59 18.85 -18.03 -2.02
N PRO A 60 19.21 -19.32 -2.20
CA PRO A 60 18.33 -20.45 -1.84
C PRO A 60 17.98 -20.55 -0.36
N ASN A 61 18.85 -20.04 0.52
CA ASN A 61 18.69 -20.06 1.98
C ASN A 61 18.15 -18.73 2.54
N ILE A 62 17.59 -17.87 1.71
CA ILE A 62 16.98 -16.61 2.16
C ILE A 62 15.71 -16.89 2.97
N GLY A 63 15.40 -16.04 3.95
CA GLY A 63 14.26 -16.20 4.85
C GLY A 63 12.90 -16.32 4.13
N ARG A 64 11.89 -16.78 4.86
CA ARG A 64 10.57 -17.15 4.30
C ARG A 64 9.62 -15.97 4.06
N GLY A 65 10.06 -14.72 4.18
CA GLY A 65 9.18 -13.55 4.09
C GLY A 65 8.25 -13.38 5.32
N PRO A 66 7.16 -12.59 5.21
CA PRO A 66 6.26 -12.31 6.32
C PRO A 66 5.52 -13.57 6.77
N VAL A 67 5.47 -13.79 8.09
CA VAL A 67 4.77 -14.90 8.73
C VAL A 67 3.88 -14.32 9.83
N LEU A 68 2.64 -14.78 9.89
CA LEU A 68 1.72 -14.47 10.97
C LEU A 68 2.08 -15.30 12.20
N SER A 69 2.41 -14.65 13.31
CA SER A 69 2.80 -15.32 14.57
C SER A 69 1.67 -15.34 15.61
N ILE A 70 0.59 -14.60 15.37
CA ILE A 70 -0.56 -14.43 16.26
C ILE A 70 -1.86 -14.91 15.61
N ASP A 71 -2.93 -14.99 16.41
CA ASP A 71 -4.28 -15.29 15.91
C ASP A 71 -4.72 -14.37 14.77
N ILE A 72 -5.56 -14.89 13.86
CA ILE A 72 -6.05 -14.21 12.66
C ILE A 72 -6.66 -12.85 12.98
N HIS A 73 -7.51 -12.76 14.01
CA HIS A 73 -8.19 -11.50 14.34
C HIS A 73 -7.22 -10.46 14.88
N ARG A 74 -6.27 -10.89 15.72
CA ARG A 74 -5.22 -10.01 16.25
C ARG A 74 -4.27 -9.58 15.14
N GLY A 75 -3.93 -10.49 14.23
CA GLY A 75 -3.12 -10.21 13.04
C GLY A 75 -3.79 -9.19 12.11
N ALA A 76 -5.08 -9.40 11.82
CA ALA A 76 -5.88 -8.48 11.01
C ALA A 76 -5.95 -7.10 11.66
N LEU A 77 -6.15 -7.03 12.99
CA LEU A 77 -6.14 -5.76 13.72
C LEU A 77 -4.76 -5.09 13.63
N THR A 78 -3.67 -5.83 13.83
CA THR A 78 -2.30 -5.30 13.73
C THR A 78 -2.00 -4.76 12.35
N GLU A 79 -2.13 -5.56 11.28
CA GLU A 79 -1.88 -5.09 9.90
C GLU A 79 -2.85 -3.97 9.48
N GLY A 80 -4.11 -4.03 9.93
CA GLY A 80 -5.08 -2.97 9.74
C GLY A 80 -4.62 -1.65 10.37
N CYS A 81 -4.23 -1.64 11.65
CA CYS A 81 -3.74 -0.45 12.35
C CYS A 81 -2.45 0.11 11.72
N LEU A 82 -1.50 -0.75 11.38
CA LEU A 82 -0.25 -0.36 10.71
C LEU A 82 -0.54 0.27 9.34
N THR A 83 -1.45 -0.34 8.58
CA THR A 83 -1.90 0.16 7.28
C THR A 83 -2.60 1.51 7.42
N PHE A 84 -3.52 1.64 8.38
CA PHE A 84 -4.23 2.88 8.64
C PHE A 84 -3.24 4.03 8.95
N ALA A 85 -2.23 3.75 9.78
CA ALA A 85 -1.20 4.72 10.13
C ALA A 85 -0.39 5.15 8.91
N ILE A 86 0.15 4.22 8.11
CA ILE A 86 0.99 4.57 6.96
C ILE A 86 0.20 5.30 5.86
N VAL A 87 -1.07 4.92 5.63
CA VAL A 87 -1.95 5.61 4.66
C VAL A 87 -2.26 7.01 5.15
N SER A 88 -2.60 7.20 6.42
CA SER A 88 -2.87 8.53 7.01
C SER A 88 -1.65 9.45 6.89
N ILE A 89 -0.45 8.94 7.18
CA ILE A 89 0.82 9.68 7.00
C ILE A 89 1.01 10.05 5.52
N SER A 90 0.75 9.12 4.59
CA SER A 90 0.88 9.36 3.15
C SER A 90 -0.09 10.45 2.65
N LEU A 91 -1.33 10.45 3.13
CA LEU A 91 -2.32 11.49 2.83
C LEU A 91 -1.89 12.85 3.38
N GLY A 92 -1.42 12.90 4.63
CA GLY A 92 -0.91 14.13 5.25
C GLY A 92 0.30 14.72 4.51
N LEU A 93 1.24 13.87 4.09
CA LEU A 93 2.40 14.29 3.27
C LEU A 93 1.99 14.80 1.89
N SER A 94 0.95 14.21 1.30
CA SER A 94 0.43 14.62 0.00
C SER A 94 -0.14 16.04 0.05
N ARG A 95 -0.86 16.39 1.13
CA ARG A 95 -1.39 17.75 1.34
C ARG A 95 -0.34 18.81 1.67
N ARG A 96 0.85 18.41 2.12
CA ARG A 96 1.93 19.36 2.45
C ARG A 96 2.59 19.90 1.17
N SER A 97 1.98 20.88 0.51
CA SER A 97 2.45 21.44 -0.77
C SER A 97 3.86 22.06 -0.70
N ARG A 98 4.20 22.71 0.42
CA ARG A 98 5.50 23.38 0.64
C ARG A 98 6.67 22.44 0.96
N ALA A 99 6.42 21.14 1.17
CA ALA A 99 7.46 20.16 1.47
C ALA A 99 8.15 19.65 0.19
N SER A 100 9.49 19.58 0.21
CA SER A 100 10.25 19.02 -0.92
C SER A 100 9.95 17.53 -1.14
N THR A 101 10.04 17.07 -2.38
CA THR A 101 9.86 15.64 -2.73
C THR A 101 10.82 14.73 -1.96
N PHE A 102 12.03 15.23 -1.71
CA PHE A 102 13.01 14.54 -0.87
C PHE A 102 12.50 14.35 0.56
N MET A 103 12.04 15.43 1.21
CA MET A 103 11.53 15.37 2.59
C MET A 103 10.29 14.47 2.70
N LYS A 104 9.36 14.54 1.73
CA LYS A 104 8.18 13.65 1.69
C LYS A 104 8.60 12.17 1.58
N THR A 105 9.55 11.88 0.70
CA THR A 105 10.07 10.51 0.52
C THR A 105 10.81 10.02 1.76
N TRP A 106 11.56 10.91 2.43
CA TRP A 106 12.31 10.59 3.64
C TRP A 106 11.38 10.27 4.82
N ILE A 107 10.38 11.14 5.09
CA ILE A 107 9.39 10.90 6.14
C ILE A 107 8.62 9.62 5.85
N SER A 108 8.15 9.43 4.61
CA SER A 108 7.44 8.20 4.22
C SER A 108 8.30 6.94 4.40
N SER A 109 9.60 7.01 4.08
CA SER A 109 10.52 5.89 4.27
C SER A 109 10.71 5.56 5.75
N LEU A 110 10.95 6.58 6.57
CA LEU A 110 11.18 6.40 8.00
C LEU A 110 9.93 5.86 8.69
N SER A 111 8.75 6.44 8.41
CA SER A 111 7.48 5.96 8.94
C SER A 111 7.20 4.51 8.54
N LYS A 112 7.45 4.14 7.27
CA LYS A 112 7.25 2.76 6.83
C LYS A 112 8.21 1.79 7.52
N LEU A 113 9.47 2.17 7.70
CA LEU A 113 10.45 1.35 8.43
C LEU A 113 10.07 1.20 9.90
N THR A 114 9.69 2.28 10.58
CA THR A 114 9.25 2.24 11.98
C THR A 114 8.04 1.33 12.15
N LEU A 115 7.00 1.48 11.32
CA LEU A 115 5.81 0.64 11.38
C LEU A 115 6.12 -0.82 11.02
N HIS A 116 7.06 -1.07 10.11
CA HIS A 116 7.51 -2.41 9.78
C HIS A 116 8.17 -3.09 10.99
N ILE A 117 9.06 -2.39 11.70
CA ILE A 117 9.69 -2.90 12.92
C ILE A 117 8.66 -3.13 14.03
N LEU A 118 7.68 -2.23 14.18
CA LEU A 118 6.61 -2.41 15.17
C LEU A 118 5.70 -3.62 14.88
N GLY A 119 5.50 -3.94 13.59
CA GLY A 119 4.65 -5.04 13.16
C GLY A 119 5.38 -6.36 12.91
N SER A 120 6.71 -6.37 12.88
CA SER A 120 7.51 -7.49 12.39
C SER A 120 7.24 -8.77 13.18
N ASP A 121 7.20 -8.65 14.50
CA ASP A 121 7.15 -9.81 15.40
C ASP A 121 5.74 -10.43 15.46
N LEU A 122 4.72 -9.68 15.05
CA LEU A 122 3.31 -10.08 15.09
C LEU A 122 2.81 -10.60 13.73
N THR A 123 3.15 -9.89 12.65
CA THR A 123 2.56 -10.10 11.32
C THR A 123 3.60 -10.03 10.19
N GLY A 124 4.85 -9.67 10.51
CA GLY A 124 5.86 -9.28 9.52
C GLY A 124 5.76 -7.81 9.11
N GLY A 125 4.76 -7.06 9.57
CA GLY A 125 4.65 -5.59 9.42
C GLY A 125 4.79 -5.12 7.97
N CYS A 126 4.18 -5.83 7.02
CA CYS A 126 4.50 -5.65 5.60
C CYS A 126 3.76 -4.45 4.99
N MET A 127 2.50 -4.24 5.42
CA MET A 127 1.63 -3.15 4.94
C MET A 127 1.65 -3.02 3.40
N ASN A 128 1.70 -4.16 2.69
CA ASN A 128 1.76 -4.23 1.24
C ASN A 128 1.25 -5.60 0.74
N PRO A 129 -0.03 -5.69 0.33
CA PRO A 129 -0.63 -6.95 -0.10
C PRO A 129 0.13 -7.64 -1.25
N ALA A 130 0.62 -6.88 -2.24
CA ALA A 130 1.37 -7.44 -3.37
C ALA A 130 2.69 -8.08 -2.92
N SER A 131 3.41 -7.41 -2.01
CA SER A 131 4.68 -7.92 -1.48
C SER A 131 4.48 -9.20 -0.67
N VAL A 132 3.44 -9.26 0.17
CA VAL A 132 3.16 -10.47 0.95
C VAL A 132 2.72 -11.61 0.04
N MET A 133 1.89 -11.32 -0.97
CA MET A 133 1.44 -12.30 -1.96
C MET A 133 2.61 -12.97 -2.70
N GLY A 134 3.66 -12.20 -3.06
CA GLY A 134 4.85 -12.77 -3.71
C GLY A 134 5.55 -13.84 -2.87
N TRP A 135 5.73 -13.57 -1.57
CA TRP A 135 6.31 -14.54 -0.64
C TRP A 135 5.38 -15.71 -0.35
N ALA A 136 4.09 -15.43 -0.19
CA ALA A 136 3.09 -16.46 0.08
C ALA A 136 2.93 -17.44 -1.10
N TYR A 137 3.04 -16.92 -2.33
CA TYR A 137 3.01 -17.74 -3.53
C TYR A 137 4.21 -18.70 -3.58
N ALA A 138 5.40 -18.21 -3.23
CA ALA A 138 6.62 -19.03 -3.17
C ALA A 138 6.56 -20.13 -2.09
N ARG A 139 5.82 -19.92 -1.00
CA ARG A 139 5.61 -20.92 0.06
C ARG A 139 4.44 -21.86 -0.21
N GLY A 140 3.54 -21.51 -1.12
CA GLY A 140 2.31 -22.25 -1.40
C GLY A 140 1.13 -21.95 -0.45
N ASP A 141 1.23 -20.91 0.39
CA ASP A 141 0.19 -20.55 1.38
C ASP A 141 -0.66 -19.32 0.98
N HIS A 142 -0.53 -18.85 -0.27
CA HIS A 142 -1.19 -17.66 -0.80
C HIS A 142 -2.73 -17.66 -0.83
N ILE A 143 -3.39 -18.82 -0.75
CA ILE A 143 -4.87 -18.95 -0.78
C ILE A 143 -5.43 -19.23 0.63
N THR A 144 -4.58 -19.23 1.66
CA THR A 144 -5.03 -19.48 3.04
C THR A 144 -5.97 -18.37 3.53
N LYS A 145 -6.91 -18.74 4.42
CA LYS A 145 -7.88 -17.77 4.97
C LYS A 145 -7.14 -16.68 5.75
N GLU A 146 -6.13 -17.08 6.51
CA GLU A 146 -5.19 -16.25 7.25
C GLU A 146 -4.59 -15.20 6.33
N HIS A 147 -4.04 -15.62 5.19
CA HIS A 147 -3.38 -14.72 4.25
C HIS A 147 -4.33 -13.68 3.68
N ILE A 148 -5.50 -14.13 3.20
CA ILE A 148 -6.49 -13.26 2.58
C ILE A 148 -7.07 -12.27 3.60
N HIS A 149 -7.40 -12.72 4.81
CA HIS A 149 -8.01 -11.85 5.82
C HIS A 149 -7.01 -10.83 6.36
N VAL A 150 -5.81 -11.27 6.73
CA VAL A 150 -4.81 -10.42 7.40
C VAL A 150 -4.09 -9.49 6.44
N TYR A 151 -3.69 -9.97 5.26
CA TYR A 151 -2.81 -9.20 4.37
C TYR A 151 -3.50 -8.57 3.17
N TRP A 152 -4.76 -8.91 2.90
CA TRP A 152 -5.56 -8.25 1.86
C TRP A 152 -6.73 -7.48 2.45
N LEU A 153 -7.65 -8.17 3.13
CA LEU A 153 -8.90 -7.56 3.58
C LEU A 153 -8.67 -6.46 4.61
N ALA A 154 -7.92 -6.74 5.68
CA ALA A 154 -7.65 -5.77 6.73
C ALA A 154 -6.92 -4.51 6.20
N PRO A 155 -5.84 -4.60 5.39
CA PRO A 155 -5.20 -3.44 4.79
C PRO A 155 -6.12 -2.63 3.86
N ILE A 156 -6.97 -3.29 3.07
CA ILE A 156 -7.94 -2.60 2.20
C ILE A 156 -8.97 -1.83 3.04
N GLN A 157 -9.54 -2.46 4.05
CA GLN A 157 -10.50 -1.84 4.98
C GLN A 157 -9.86 -0.65 5.71
N ALA A 158 -8.63 -0.82 6.20
CA ALA A 158 -7.88 0.24 6.85
C ALA A 158 -7.58 1.42 5.91
N THR A 159 -7.28 1.15 4.64
CA THR A 159 -7.07 2.19 3.62
C THR A 159 -8.36 2.98 3.39
N LEU A 160 -9.50 2.30 3.25
CA LEU A 160 -10.81 2.92 3.12
C LEU A 160 -11.13 3.81 4.33
N LEU A 161 -10.93 3.29 5.54
CA LEU A 161 -11.17 4.01 6.79
C LEU A 161 -10.24 5.23 6.93
N ALA A 162 -8.97 5.11 6.54
CA ALA A 162 -8.01 6.21 6.57
C ALA A 162 -8.41 7.33 5.60
N VAL A 163 -8.78 6.99 4.36
CA VAL A 163 -9.24 7.97 3.37
C VAL A 163 -10.50 8.68 3.86
N TRP A 164 -11.47 7.91 4.36
CA TRP A 164 -12.72 8.47 4.91
C TRP A 164 -12.46 9.39 6.09
N THR A 165 -11.70 8.93 7.09
CA THR A 165 -11.35 9.74 8.29
C THR A 165 -10.59 11.01 7.89
N PHE A 166 -9.63 10.91 6.97
CA PHE A 166 -8.85 12.06 6.51
C PHE A 166 -9.71 13.09 5.78
N ASN A 167 -10.65 12.63 4.95
CA ASN A 167 -11.58 13.51 4.24
C ASN A 167 -12.58 14.20 5.18
N LEU A 168 -12.99 13.53 6.27
CA LEU A 168 -13.84 14.13 7.29
C LEU A 168 -13.11 15.19 8.12
N LEU A 169 -11.89 14.90 8.55
CA LEU A 169 -11.13 15.77 9.46
C LEU A 169 -10.50 16.97 8.77
N VAL A 170 -10.14 16.81 7.49
CA VAL A 170 -9.41 17.82 6.76
C VAL A 170 -10.25 18.16 5.53
N SER A 171 -10.99 19.28 5.62
CA SER A 171 -11.86 19.79 4.55
C SER A 171 -11.19 19.75 3.18
N PRO A 172 -11.93 19.47 2.10
CA PRO A 172 -11.36 19.41 0.75
C PRO A 172 -10.63 20.71 0.44
N SER A 173 -9.36 20.61 0.02
CA SER A 173 -8.59 21.77 -0.41
C SER A 173 -9.27 22.42 -1.63
N LYS A 174 -9.16 23.75 -1.75
CA LYS A 174 -9.69 24.53 -2.89
C LYS A 174 -9.32 23.94 -4.27
N ASP A 175 -8.19 23.24 -4.38
CA ASP A 175 -7.74 22.56 -5.60
C ASP A 175 -8.60 21.34 -5.98
N GLU A 176 -9.17 20.62 -5.00
CA GLU A 176 -10.12 19.52 -5.26
C GLU A 176 -11.51 20.05 -5.61
N GLU A 177 -11.91 21.17 -5.01
CA GLU A 177 -13.15 21.86 -5.40
C GLU A 177 -13.05 22.45 -6.82
N ALA A 178 -11.89 22.99 -7.21
CA ALA A 178 -11.65 23.49 -8.57
C ALA A 178 -11.72 22.36 -9.60
N LYS A 179 -11.04 21.22 -9.35
CA LYS A 179 -11.11 20.04 -10.23
C LYS A 179 -12.50 19.40 -10.29
N LYS A 180 -13.26 19.42 -9.19
CA LYS A 180 -14.67 18.97 -9.18
C LYS A 180 -15.60 19.92 -9.93
N ARG A 181 -15.31 21.22 -9.96
CA ARG A 181 -16.09 22.21 -10.70
C ARG A 181 -15.84 22.11 -12.21
N GLU A 182 -14.59 21.95 -12.65
CA GLU A 182 -14.25 21.72 -14.06
C GLU A 182 -14.90 20.44 -14.61
N LYS A 183 -14.84 19.33 -13.87
CA LYS A 183 -15.52 18.07 -14.26
C LYS A 183 -17.05 18.13 -14.28
N LYS A 184 -17.66 19.18 -13.71
CA LYS A 184 -19.13 19.39 -13.72
C LYS A 184 -19.57 20.35 -14.83
N SER A 185 -18.63 21.04 -15.47
CA SER A 185 -18.89 22.01 -16.54
C SER A 185 -18.61 21.46 -17.95
N GLU A 186 -18.10 20.23 -18.06
CA GLU A 186 -18.05 19.42 -19.28
C GLU A 186 -19.24 18.45 -19.32
#